data_AF-A0A9D0VGM1-F1
#
_entry.id   AF-A0A9D0VGM1-F1
#
_cell.length_a   1.000
_cell.length_b   1.000
_cell.length_c   1.000
_cell.angle_alpha   90.00
_cell.angle_beta   90.00
_cell.angle_gamma   90.00
#
_symmetry.space_group_name_H-M   'P 1'
#
loop_
_entity.id
_entity.type
_entity.pdbx_description
1 polymer ?
#
loop_
_entity_poly.entity_id
_entity_poly.type
_entity_poly.pdbx_seq_one_letter_code
_entity_poly.pdbx_strand_id
1 'polypeptide(L)'
;MEPTAAREGTFLRLRCAACARPGSWARCDACGRQALFALHPDGFSCGCGASYDHVRCSCGAVVTPERLVAVPLEEGPLVWSELEPDWRRIGALGLVGLGLVGALGWWLWS
;
A
#
# COMPACT_ATOMS: atom_id res chain seq x y z
N MET A 1 28.42 -14.12 6.92
CA MET A 1 27.38 -14.76 6.08
C MET A 1 26.17 -13.85 6.14
N GLU A 2 26.19 -12.78 5.35
CA GLU A 2 25.05 -11.89 5.16
C GLU A 2 23.96 -12.61 4.35
N PRO A 3 22.68 -12.51 4.73
CA PRO A 3 21.58 -12.91 3.86
C PRO A 3 21.30 -11.79 2.85
N THR A 4 22.13 -11.72 1.80
CA THR A 4 21.98 -10.79 0.68
C THR A 4 21.02 -11.36 -0.36
N ALA A 5 19.71 -11.43 -0.09
CA ALA A 5 18.73 -11.86 -1.12
C ALA A 5 17.24 -11.54 -0.89
N ALA A 6 16.83 -10.81 0.17
CA ALA A 6 15.43 -10.85 0.62
C ALA A 6 14.65 -9.51 0.62
N ARG A 7 15.02 -8.51 -0.21
CA ARG A 7 14.31 -7.21 -0.22
C ARG A 7 13.92 -6.63 -1.58
N GLU A 8 13.99 -7.40 -2.65
CA GLU A 8 13.41 -7.01 -3.94
C GLU A 8 12.03 -7.64 -4.11
N GLY A 9 11.09 -7.23 -3.27
CA GLY A 9 9.71 -7.63 -3.47
C GLY A 9 9.01 -6.69 -4.43
N THR A 10 8.06 -7.23 -5.19
CA THR A 10 7.28 -6.50 -6.18
C THR A 10 5.80 -6.57 -5.81
N PHE A 11 5.04 -5.51 -6.12
CA PHE A 11 3.59 -5.55 -6.02
C PHE A 11 3.00 -6.24 -7.24
N LEU A 12 2.00 -7.08 -7.03
CA LEU A 12 1.30 -7.75 -8.12
C LEU A 12 0.01 -7.00 -8.41
N ARG A 13 -0.07 -6.38 -9.60
CA ARG A 13 -1.29 -5.77 -10.09
C ARG A 13 -2.13 -6.80 -10.83
N LEU A 14 -3.38 -6.91 -10.41
CA LEU A 14 -4.35 -7.83 -10.98
C LEU A 14 -5.05 -7.19 -12.17
N ARG A 15 -5.12 -7.91 -13.29
CA ARG A 15 -6.09 -7.63 -14.36
C ARG A 15 -7.17 -8.70 -14.34
N CYS A 16 -8.16 -8.51 -13.47
CA CYS A 16 -9.31 -9.40 -13.43
C CYS A 16 -10.22 -9.18 -14.65
N ALA A 17 -10.32 -10.18 -15.51
CA ALA A 17 -11.22 -10.13 -16.68
C ALA A 17 -12.71 -10.12 -16.30
N ALA A 18 -13.07 -10.64 -15.12
CA ALA A 18 -14.46 -10.77 -14.69
C ALA A 18 -15.09 -9.44 -14.22
N CYS A 19 -14.32 -8.59 -13.54
CA CYS A 19 -14.83 -7.33 -13.00
C CYS A 19 -14.13 -6.08 -13.55
N ALA A 20 -13.06 -6.26 -14.34
CA ALA A 20 -12.29 -5.22 -15.03
C ALA A 20 -11.93 -3.98 -14.19
N ARG A 21 -11.91 -4.09 -12.85
CA ARG A 21 -11.65 -2.92 -12.01
C ARG A 21 -10.20 -2.46 -12.18
N PRO A 22 -9.98 -1.19 -12.56
CA PRO A 22 -8.65 -0.63 -12.57
C PRO A 22 -8.12 -0.56 -11.12
N GLY A 23 -6.82 -0.85 -10.95
CA GLY A 23 -6.13 -0.67 -9.67
C GLY A 23 -6.39 -1.75 -8.62
N SER A 24 -6.77 -2.97 -9.01
CA SER A 24 -6.81 -4.10 -8.07
C SER A 24 -5.41 -4.66 -7.81
N TRP A 25 -5.00 -4.72 -6.55
CA TRP A 25 -3.69 -5.19 -6.10
C TRP A 25 -3.84 -6.53 -5.39
N ALA A 26 -2.88 -7.43 -5.60
CA ALA A 26 -2.85 -8.71 -4.91
C ALA A 26 -2.70 -8.51 -3.41
N ARG A 27 -3.47 -9.30 -2.65
CA ARG A 27 -3.45 -9.32 -1.20
C ARG A 27 -3.11 -10.73 -0.76
N CYS A 28 -2.25 -10.85 0.24
CA CYS A 28 -1.94 -12.14 0.82
C CYS A 28 -3.12 -12.56 1.71
N ASP A 29 -3.72 -13.73 1.45
CA ASP A 29 -4.85 -14.22 2.24
C ASP A 29 -4.43 -14.59 3.67
N ALA A 30 -3.19 -15.05 3.87
CA ALA A 30 -2.68 -15.42 5.19
C ALA A 30 -2.50 -14.23 6.15
N CYS A 31 -2.02 -13.08 5.64
CA CYS A 31 -1.77 -11.90 6.49
C CYS A 31 -2.71 -10.73 6.23
N GLY A 32 -3.57 -10.81 5.22
CA GLY A 32 -4.51 -9.75 4.82
C GLY A 32 -3.83 -8.48 4.33
N ARG A 33 -2.52 -8.46 4.10
CA ARG A 33 -1.78 -7.26 3.66
C ARG A 33 -1.49 -7.29 2.16
N GLN A 34 -1.49 -6.10 1.56
CA GLN A 34 -0.80 -5.88 0.30
C GLN A 34 0.68 -5.87 0.65
N ALA A 35 1.35 -6.97 0.36
CA ALA A 35 2.72 -7.19 0.75
C ALA A 35 3.60 -7.29 -0.50
N LEU A 36 4.88 -7.14 -0.25
CA LEU A 36 5.92 -7.45 -1.21
C LEU A 36 5.89 -8.96 -1.51
N PHE A 37 5.67 -9.31 -2.78
CA PHE A 37 5.68 -10.68 -3.27
C PHE A 37 6.99 -10.95 -3.99
N ALA A 38 7.54 -12.15 -3.78
CA ALA A 38 8.60 -12.70 -4.61
C ALA A 38 7.95 -13.64 -5.65
N LEU A 39 8.23 -13.40 -6.93
CA LEU A 39 7.77 -14.25 -8.02
C LEU A 39 8.71 -15.44 -8.20
N HIS A 40 8.12 -16.60 -8.42
CA HIS A 40 8.77 -17.87 -8.74
C HIS A 40 8.19 -18.41 -10.06
N PRO A 41 8.88 -19.30 -10.77
CA PRO A 41 8.35 -19.90 -11.99
C PRO A 41 7.02 -20.64 -11.77
N ASP A 42 6.82 -21.23 -10.58
CA ASP A 42 5.64 -22.02 -10.24
C ASP A 42 4.56 -21.24 -9.47
N GLY A 43 4.77 -19.94 -9.21
CA GLY A 43 3.84 -19.13 -8.41
C GLY A 43 4.47 -17.91 -7.77
N PHE A 44 3.95 -17.46 -6.63
CA PHE A 44 4.49 -16.32 -5.90
C PHE A 44 4.37 -16.52 -4.40
N SER A 45 5.33 -15.97 -3.67
CA SER A 45 5.38 -16.04 -2.21
C SER A 45 5.29 -14.65 -1.59
N CYS A 46 4.49 -14.52 -0.55
CA CYS A 46 4.44 -13.32 0.28
C CYS A 46 5.63 -13.31 1.24
N GLY A 47 6.17 -12.13 1.57
CA GLY A 47 7.21 -11.97 2.60
C GLY A 47 6.86 -12.49 4.00
N CYS A 48 5.61 -12.89 4.26
CA CYS A 48 5.24 -13.61 5.50
C CYS A 48 5.54 -15.12 5.46
N GLY A 49 6.02 -15.65 4.33
CA GLY A 49 6.34 -17.06 4.13
C GLY A 49 5.24 -17.90 3.47
N ALA A 50 4.10 -17.30 3.10
CA ALA A 50 3.01 -18.01 2.42
C ALA A 50 3.23 -18.02 0.90
N SER A 51 3.06 -19.18 0.27
CA SER A 51 3.19 -19.38 -1.18
C SER A 51 1.84 -19.68 -1.84
N TYR A 52 1.64 -19.16 -3.05
CA TYR A 52 0.37 -19.26 -3.77
C TYR A 52 0.62 -19.49 -5.27
N ASP A 53 -0.24 -20.28 -5.88
CA ASP A 53 -0.31 -20.53 -7.33
C ASP A 53 -1.36 -19.64 -8.03
N HIS A 54 -2.19 -18.93 -7.25
CA HIS A 54 -3.26 -18.06 -7.78
C HIS A 54 -3.59 -16.92 -6.82
N VAL A 55 -4.17 -15.84 -7.35
CA VAL A 55 -4.70 -14.73 -6.55
C VAL A 55 -6.22 -14.69 -6.68
N ARG A 56 -6.94 -14.44 -5.58
CA ARG A 56 -8.37 -14.10 -5.66
C ARG A 56 -8.54 -12.60 -5.86
N CYS A 57 -9.28 -12.24 -6.89
CA CYS A 57 -9.79 -10.89 -7.03
C CYS A 57 -10.85 -10.61 -5.96
N SER A 58 -11.06 -9.35 -5.60
CA SER A 58 -12.11 -8.92 -4.67
C SER A 58 -13.54 -9.23 -5.13
N CYS A 59 -13.73 -9.59 -6.41
CA CYS A 59 -15.00 -10.10 -6.93
C CYS A 59 -15.18 -11.63 -6.76
N GLY A 60 -14.20 -12.32 -6.17
CA GLY A 60 -14.19 -13.78 -5.98
C GLY A 60 -13.60 -14.57 -7.15
N ALA A 61 -13.29 -13.92 -8.28
CA ALA A 61 -12.65 -14.59 -9.41
C ALA A 61 -11.20 -14.98 -9.10
N VAL A 62 -10.80 -16.17 -9.53
CA VAL A 62 -9.41 -16.64 -9.44
C VAL A 62 -8.63 -16.11 -10.65
N VAL A 63 -7.50 -15.47 -10.39
CA VAL A 63 -6.58 -14.94 -11.39
C VAL A 63 -5.28 -15.72 -11.32
N THR A 64 -4.90 -16.31 -12.44
CA THR A 64 -3.68 -17.11 -12.58
C THR A 64 -2.44 -16.22 -12.76
N PRO A 65 -1.22 -16.73 -12.46
CA PRO A 65 0.00 -15.94 -12.40
C PRO A 65 0.36 -15.24 -13.71
N GLU A 66 0.00 -15.81 -14.86
CA GLU A 66 0.34 -15.27 -16.18
C GLU A 66 -0.39 -13.96 -16.50
N ARG A 67 -1.45 -13.65 -15.73
CA ARG A 67 -2.22 -12.40 -15.83
C ARG A 67 -1.86 -11.40 -14.74
N LEU A 68 -0.85 -11.69 -13.93
CA LEU A 68 -0.32 -10.77 -12.93
C LEU A 68 0.74 -9.88 -13.58
N VAL A 69 0.61 -8.58 -13.35
CA VAL A 69 1.64 -7.63 -13.75
C VAL A 69 2.46 -7.32 -12.52
N ALA A 70 3.73 -7.69 -12.55
CA ALA A 70 4.73 -7.32 -11.56
C ALA A 70 5.01 -5.81 -11.70
N VAL A 71 4.72 -5.03 -10.66
CA VAL A 71 4.94 -3.59 -10.59
C VAL A 71 5.99 -3.29 -9.51
N PRO A 72 7.10 -2.63 -9.86
CA PRO A 72 8.15 -2.31 -8.90
C PRO A 72 7.64 -1.43 -7.77
N LEU A 73 8.34 -1.47 -6.62
CA LEU A 73 7.95 -0.76 -5.40
C LEU A 73 7.68 0.75 -5.64
N GLU A 74 8.52 1.38 -6.46
CA GLU A 74 8.44 2.80 -6.83
C GLU A 74 7.12 3.20 -7.54
N GLU A 75 6.44 2.23 -8.14
CA GLU A 75 5.17 2.39 -8.88
C GLU A 75 3.99 1.72 -8.15
N GLY A 76 4.23 1.22 -6.94
CA GLY A 76 3.28 0.53 -6.11
C GLY A 76 2.19 1.43 -5.49
N PRO A 77 1.14 0.83 -4.89
CA PRO A 77 0.04 1.57 -4.27
C PRO A 77 0.45 2.47 -3.09
N LEU A 78 1.69 2.33 -2.59
CA LEU A 78 2.21 3.10 -1.45
C LEU A 78 2.37 4.59 -1.74
N VAL A 79 2.58 5.00 -3.00
CA VAL A 79 2.82 6.42 -3.34
C VAL A 79 1.60 7.30 -3.01
N TRP A 80 0.40 6.71 -2.93
CA TRP A 80 -0.83 7.46 -2.64
C TRP A 80 -1.36 7.27 -1.21
N SER A 81 -1.08 6.14 -0.54
CA SER A 81 -1.61 5.88 0.81
C SER A 81 -0.88 6.63 1.92
N GLU A 82 0.37 7.05 1.74
CA GLU A 82 1.05 7.91 2.72
C GLU A 82 0.74 9.40 2.54
N LEU A 83 0.07 9.76 1.43
CA LEU A 83 -0.32 11.13 1.10
C LEU A 83 -1.81 11.40 1.36
N GLU A 84 -2.42 10.68 2.31
CA GLU A 84 -3.76 11.02 2.77
C GLU A 84 -3.61 12.08 3.88
N PRO A 85 -3.81 13.38 3.60
CA PRO A 85 -3.66 14.41 4.61
C PRO A 85 -4.61 14.12 5.77
N ASP A 86 -4.06 13.87 6.96
CA ASP A 86 -4.84 13.73 8.19
C ASP A 86 -5.45 15.11 8.53
N TRP A 87 -6.63 15.38 7.96
CA TRP A 87 -7.35 16.64 8.12
C TRP A 87 -7.63 16.98 9.58
N ARG A 88 -7.71 15.98 10.47
CA ARG A 88 -7.84 16.21 11.92
C ARG A 88 -6.56 16.79 12.51
N ARG A 89 -5.39 16.24 12.17
CA ARG A 89 -4.10 16.79 12.63
C ARG A 89 -3.85 18.18 12.05
N ILE A 90 -4.17 18.39 10.77
CA ILE A 90 -4.03 19.70 10.12
C ILE A 90 -4.93 20.74 10.80
N GLY A 91 -6.20 20.38 11.07
CA GLY A 91 -7.13 21.25 11.79
C GLY A 91 -6.66 21.58 13.22
N ALA A 92 -6.13 20.58 13.94
CA ALA A 92 -5.58 20.78 15.28
C ALA A 92 -4.37 21.71 15.29
N LEU A 93 -3.43 21.54 14.35
CA LEU A 93 -2.28 22.43 14.20
C LEU A 93 -2.69 23.86 13.83
N GLY A 94 -3.70 24.01 12.96
CA GLY A 94 -4.26 25.32 12.62
C GLY A 94 -4.87 26.04 13.82
N LEU A 95 -5.63 25.34 14.66
CA LEU A 95 -6.19 25.90 15.89
C LEU A 95 -5.12 26.29 16.91
N VAL A 96 -4.09 25.46 17.08
CA VAL A 96 -2.95 25.79 17.96
C VAL A 96 -2.21 27.03 17.44
N GLY A 97 -1.94 27.10 16.13
CA GLY A 97 -1.32 28.25 15.49
C GLY A 97 -2.13 29.53 15.70
N LEU A 98 -3.44 29.49 15.46
CA LEU A 98 -4.36 30.62 15.69
C LEU A 98 -4.40 31.02 17.17
N GLY A 99 -4.41 30.05 18.08
CA GLY A 99 -4.36 30.30 19.52
C GLY A 99 -3.08 31.01 19.95
N LEU A 100 -1.93 30.58 19.41
CA LEU A 100 -0.63 31.22 19.68
C LEU A 100 -0.57 32.64 19.11
N VAL A 101 -1.05 32.86 17.88
CA VAL A 101 -1.10 34.19 17.26
C VAL A 101 -2.04 35.12 18.04
N GLY A 102 -3.21 34.63 18.45
CA GLY A 102 -4.15 35.38 19.27
C GLY A 102 -3.57 35.75 20.64
N ALA A 103 -2.89 34.80 21.30
CA ALA A 103 -2.24 35.03 22.59
C ALA A 103 -1.06 36.03 22.48
N LEU A 104 -0.24 35.93 21.44
CA LEU A 104 0.86 36.86 21.20
C LEU A 104 0.35 38.26 20.87
N GLY A 105 -0.69 38.36 20.03
CA GLY A 105 -1.33 39.62 19.68
C GLY A 105 -1.92 40.30 20.91
N TRP A 106 -2.56 39.54 21.79
CA TRP A 106 -3.07 40.04 23.07
C TRP A 106 -1.94 40.54 23.98
N TRP A 107 -0.86 39.76 24.11
CA TRP A 107 0.27 40.12 24.97
C TRP A 107 1.03 41.36 24.50
N LEU A 108 1.09 41.61 23.18
CA LEU A 108 1.72 42.80 22.60
C LEU A 108 0.87 44.07 22.72
N TRP A 109 -0.44 43.94 22.94
CA TRP A 109 -1.39 45.07 23.03
C TRP A 109 -1.84 45.37 24.46
N SER A 110 -1.42 44.57 25.44
CA SER A 110 -1.69 44.76 26.87
C SER A 110 -0.52 45.42 27.59
#